data_AF-A0A8T4CI77-F1
#
_entry.id   AF-A0A8T4CI77-F1
#
_cell.length_a   1.000
_cell.length_b   1.000
_cell.length_c   1.000
_cell.angle_alpha   90.00
_cell.angle_beta   90.00
_cell.angle_gamma   90.00
#
_symmetry.space_group_name_H-M   'P 1'
#
loop_
_entity.id
_entity.type
_entity.pdbx_description
1 polymer ?
#
loop_
_entity_poly.entity_id
_entity_poly.type
_entity_poly.pdbx_seq_one_letter_code
_entity_poly.pdbx_strand_id
1 'polypeptide(L)'
;EKPVLTAQRTLQLATIEGAETLGLDHLIGSLEKGKRADLIVVNLGTSKTKPTYDPVSSLVYTSSCNQVEFVIVDGKILIENGKILTIDEENALKKMERIEELVEENGNSRI
;
A
#
# COMPACT_ATOMS: atom_id res chain seq x y z
N GLU A 1 17.81 24.57 7.84
CA GLU A 1 16.52 24.30 8.52
C GLU A 1 16.31 22.79 8.63
N LYS A 2 15.61 22.29 9.65
CA LYS A 2 15.27 20.87 9.73
C LYS A 2 14.04 20.59 8.86
N PRO A 3 14.03 19.52 8.04
CA PRO A 3 12.88 19.19 7.21
C PRO A 3 11.66 18.87 8.08
N VAL A 4 10.51 19.46 7.74
CA VAL A 4 9.24 19.29 8.46
C VAL A 4 8.69 17.88 8.31
N LEU A 5 8.91 17.25 7.15
CA LEU A 5 8.47 15.87 6.85
C LEU A 5 9.70 14.95 6.66
N THR A 6 10.15 14.33 7.75
CA THR A 6 11.22 13.32 7.70
C THR A 6 10.67 11.98 7.22
N ALA A 7 11.52 11.09 6.69
CA ALA A 7 11.10 9.73 6.31
C ALA A 7 10.38 8.99 7.45
N GLN A 8 10.90 9.12 8.68
CA GLN A 8 10.28 8.55 9.87
C GLN A 8 8.85 9.08 10.08
N ARG A 9 8.67 10.40 9.99
CA ARG A 9 7.35 11.03 10.16
C ARG A 9 6.40 10.65 9.03
N THR A 10 6.89 10.58 7.79
CA THR A 10 6.08 10.12 6.65
C THR A 10 5.60 8.68 6.85
N LEU A 11 6.47 7.79 7.35
CA LEU A 11 6.10 6.41 7.64
C LEU A 11 5.05 6.33 8.75
N GLN A 12 5.20 7.12 9.82
CA GLN A 12 4.20 7.22 10.90
C GLN A 12 2.83 7.71 10.39
N LEU A 13 2.83 8.77 9.58
CA LEU A 13 1.63 9.30 8.93
C LEU A 13 0.91 8.24 8.07
N ALA A 14 1.68 7.44 7.34
CA ALA A 14 1.16 6.37 6.49
C ALA A 14 0.72 5.11 7.27
N THR A 15 0.96 5.04 8.59
CA THR A 15 0.71 3.84 9.40
C THR A 15 -0.02 4.19 10.70
N ILE A 16 0.70 4.31 11.83
CA ILE A 16 0.11 4.45 13.16
C ILE A 16 -0.76 5.69 13.30
N GLU A 17 -0.38 6.83 12.72
CA GLU A 17 -1.16 8.07 12.85
C GLU A 17 -2.42 8.03 11.96
N GLY A 18 -2.37 7.29 10.86
CA GLY A 18 -3.56 6.96 10.08
C GLY A 18 -4.52 6.09 10.88
N ALA A 19 -4.01 5.10 11.61
CA ALA A 19 -4.81 4.26 12.49
C ALA A 19 -5.42 5.07 13.67
N GLU A 20 -4.65 5.96 14.30
CA GLU A 20 -5.12 6.87 15.35
C GLU A 20 -6.25 7.77 14.85
N THR A 21 -6.12 8.32 13.64
CA THR A 21 -7.15 9.17 13.01
C THR A 21 -8.47 8.42 12.82
N LEU A 22 -8.41 7.11 12.59
CA LEU A 22 -9.58 6.24 12.44
C LEU A 22 -10.05 5.61 13.76
N GLY A 23 -9.35 5.85 14.88
CA GLY A 23 -9.61 5.18 16.17
C GLY A 23 -9.31 3.68 16.17
N LEU A 24 -8.41 3.23 15.30
CA LEU A 24 -8.02 1.83 15.10
C LEU A 24 -6.60 1.52 15.58
N ASP A 25 -5.91 2.47 16.20
CA ASP A 25 -4.54 2.35 16.71
C ASP A 25 -4.36 1.21 17.72
N HIS A 26 -5.42 0.83 18.44
CA HIS A 26 -5.43 -0.34 19.33
C HIS A 26 -5.46 -1.69 18.58
N LEU A 27 -5.78 -1.69 17.28
CA LEU A 27 -5.87 -2.88 16.44
C LEU A 27 -4.75 -2.97 15.40
N ILE A 28 -4.33 -1.85 14.79
CA ILE A 28 -3.44 -1.81 13.62
C ILE A 28 -2.48 -0.61 13.67
N GLY A 29 -1.64 -0.45 12.64
CA GLY A 29 -0.78 0.71 12.44
C GLY A 29 0.63 0.60 13.04
N SER A 30 0.89 -0.40 13.89
CA SER A 30 2.23 -0.69 14.42
C SER A 30 2.42 -2.19 14.68
N LEU A 31 3.69 -2.61 14.80
CA LEU A 31 4.08 -3.99 15.06
C LEU A 31 4.18 -4.24 16.57
N GLU A 32 3.04 -4.50 17.20
CA GLU A 32 2.95 -4.75 18.64
C GLU A 32 2.15 -6.03 18.93
N LYS A 33 2.52 -6.75 19.99
CA LYS A 33 1.82 -7.98 20.38
C LYS A 33 0.35 -7.66 20.71
N GLY A 34 -0.56 -8.43 20.13
CA GLY A 34 -2.01 -8.28 20.33
C GLY A 34 -2.73 -7.47 19.26
N LYS A 35 -1.98 -6.72 18.42
CA LYS A 35 -2.53 -6.08 17.22
C LYS A 35 -2.72 -7.10 16.09
N ARG A 36 -3.59 -6.78 15.13
CA ARG A 36 -3.81 -7.58 13.92
C ARG A 36 -2.56 -7.57 13.06
N ALA A 37 -2.37 -8.66 12.32
CA ALA A 37 -1.25 -8.80 11.40
C ALA A 37 -1.55 -8.12 10.06
N ASP A 38 -1.52 -6.79 10.07
CA ASP A 38 -1.64 -5.91 8.90
C ASP A 38 -0.24 -5.43 8.50
N LEU A 39 0.37 -6.10 7.53
CA LEU A 39 1.80 -6.02 7.24
C LEU A 39 2.07 -5.95 5.74
N ILE A 40 3.16 -5.28 5.37
CA ILE A 40 3.77 -5.40 4.04
C ILE A 40 5.22 -5.81 4.17
N VAL A 41 5.72 -6.56 3.19
CA VAL A 41 7.15 -6.88 3.05
C VAL A 41 7.64 -6.22 1.77
N VAL A 42 8.69 -5.40 1.88
CA VAL A 42 9.24 -4.61 0.77
C VAL A 42 10.69 -5.00 0.52
N ASN A 43 11.01 -5.34 -0.72
CA ASN A 43 12.34 -5.70 -1.16
C ASN A 43 13.20 -4.46 -1.44
N LEU A 44 14.06 -4.11 -0.49
CA LEU A 44 15.05 -3.03 -0.63
C LEU A 44 16.38 -3.51 -1.27
N GLY A 45 16.45 -4.74 -1.75
CA GLY A 45 17.61 -5.34 -2.40
C GLY A 45 17.77 -5.02 -3.89
N THR A 46 16.91 -4.17 -4.46
CA THR A 46 16.92 -3.87 -5.91
C THR A 46 17.91 -2.76 -6.28
N SER A 47 18.18 -2.60 -7.58
CA SER A 47 19.02 -1.51 -8.10
C SER A 47 18.50 -0.11 -7.74
N LYS A 48 17.19 0.05 -7.50
CA LYS A 48 16.57 1.34 -7.13
C LYS A 48 16.87 1.74 -5.68
N THR A 49 17.09 0.77 -4.81
CA THR A 49 17.20 0.97 -3.35
C THR A 49 18.60 0.67 -2.81
N LYS A 50 19.53 0.26 -3.68
CA LYS A 50 20.93 0.04 -3.35
C LYS A 50 21.81 1.23 -3.76
N PRO A 51 22.79 1.61 -2.91
CA PRO A 51 23.05 1.12 -1.56
C PRO A 51 21.97 1.55 -0.56
N THR A 52 21.67 0.69 0.41
CA THR A 52 20.67 0.95 1.46
C THR A 52 21.40 1.32 2.75
N TYR A 53 21.48 2.61 3.08
CA TYR A 53 22.09 3.09 4.33
C TYR A 53 21.07 3.17 5.47
N ASP A 54 19.89 3.71 5.17
CA ASP A 54 18.74 3.78 6.09
C ASP A 54 17.52 3.17 5.37
N PRO A 55 16.99 2.02 5.84
CA PRO A 55 15.86 1.36 5.22
C PRO A 55 14.58 2.21 5.24
N VAL A 56 14.38 3.09 6.23
CA VAL A 56 13.19 3.94 6.30
C VAL A 56 13.25 5.03 5.22
N SER A 57 14.40 5.68 5.08
CA SER A 57 14.65 6.63 3.99
C SER A 57 14.51 5.98 2.61
N SER A 58 15.09 4.77 2.42
CA SER A 58 14.94 4.03 1.16
C SER A 58 13.49 3.62 0.88
N LEU A 59 12.73 3.22 1.90
CA LEU A 59 11.31 2.89 1.76
C LEU A 59 10.50 4.11 1.31
N VAL A 60 10.71 5.25 1.95
CA VAL A 60 9.88 6.45 1.72
C VAL A 60 10.26 7.19 0.44
N TYR A 61 11.56 7.32 0.14
CA TYR A 61 12.00 8.22 -0.94
C TYR A 61 12.39 7.52 -2.24
N THR A 62 12.74 6.23 -2.22
CA THR A 62 13.28 5.56 -3.43
C THR A 62 12.57 4.26 -3.82
N SER A 63 11.73 3.71 -2.95
CA SER A 63 10.99 2.47 -3.23
C SER A 63 9.76 2.71 -4.09
N SER A 64 9.33 1.68 -4.82
CA SER A 64 8.07 1.68 -5.57
C SER A 64 7.19 0.47 -5.24
N CYS A 65 5.90 0.55 -5.57
CA CYS A 65 4.91 -0.50 -5.26
C CYS A 65 5.28 -1.89 -5.81
N ASN A 66 6.00 -1.95 -6.94
CA ASN A 66 6.48 -3.19 -7.53
C ASN A 66 7.55 -3.93 -6.70
N GLN A 67 8.04 -3.32 -5.61
CA GLN A 67 8.96 -3.94 -4.66
C GLN A 67 8.24 -4.56 -3.46
N VAL A 68 6.91 -4.46 -3.39
CA VAL A 68 6.11 -5.14 -2.37
C VAL A 68 6.03 -6.62 -2.72
N GLU A 69 6.60 -7.48 -1.89
CA GLU A 69 6.60 -8.93 -2.08
C GLU A 69 5.39 -9.57 -1.41
N PHE A 70 5.02 -9.11 -0.23
CA PHE A 70 3.88 -9.62 0.53
C PHE A 70 2.99 -8.49 1.02
N VAL A 71 1.68 -8.73 0.97
CA VAL A 71 0.66 -7.94 1.67
C VAL A 71 -0.17 -8.90 2.51
N ILE A 72 -0.24 -8.64 3.81
CA ILE A 72 -0.94 -9.46 4.79
C ILE A 72 -1.95 -8.57 5.49
N VAL A 73 -3.20 -9.02 5.58
CA VAL A 73 -4.30 -8.32 6.27
C VAL A 73 -4.98 -9.30 7.20
N ASP A 74 -5.04 -8.96 8.49
CA ASP A 74 -5.57 -9.83 9.54
C ASP A 74 -4.99 -11.25 9.49
N GLY A 75 -3.69 -11.35 9.21
CA GLY A 75 -2.96 -12.62 9.10
C GLY A 75 -3.19 -13.40 7.80
N LYS A 76 -3.99 -12.90 6.86
CA LYS A 76 -4.23 -13.52 5.56
C LYS A 76 -3.34 -12.89 4.49
N ILE A 77 -2.62 -13.72 3.74
CA ILE A 77 -1.78 -13.28 2.63
C ILE A 77 -2.69 -12.91 1.44
N LEU A 78 -2.66 -11.65 1.02
CA LEU A 78 -3.41 -11.14 -0.14
C LEU A 78 -2.53 -11.02 -1.38
N ILE A 79 -1.24 -10.74 -1.18
CA ILE A 79 -0.21 -10.70 -2.22
C ILE A 79 0.97 -11.55 -1.76
N GLU A 80 1.49 -12.40 -2.64
CA GLU A 80 2.68 -13.24 -2.41
C GLU A 80 3.61 -13.17 -3.63
N ASN A 81 4.89 -12.90 -3.41
CA ASN A 81 5.90 -12.70 -4.45
C ASN A 81 5.44 -11.71 -5.55
N GLY A 82 4.75 -10.65 -5.14
CA GLY A 82 4.21 -9.61 -6.03
C GLY A 82 2.98 -10.03 -6.85
N LYS A 83 2.41 -11.22 -6.61
CA LYS A 83 1.19 -11.71 -7.29
C LYS A 83 -0.03 -11.59 -6.38
N ILE A 84 -1.12 -11.07 -6.91
CA ILE A 84 -2.39 -10.95 -6.19
C ILE A 84 -3.04 -12.34 -6.07
N LEU A 85 -3.44 -12.73 -4.86
CA LEU A 85 -4.04 -14.04 -4.57
C LEU A 85 -5.56 -14.00 -4.43
N THR A 86 -6.14 -12.80 -4.33
CA THR A 86 -7.53 -12.63 -3.88
C THR A 86 -8.45 -11.93 -4.89
N ILE A 87 -7.91 -11.49 -6.01
CA ILE A 87 -8.66 -10.83 -7.08
C ILE A 87 -8.43 -11.61 -8.37
N ASP A 88 -9.52 -11.90 -9.07
CA ASP A 88 -9.47 -12.31 -10.48
C ASP A 88 -9.23 -11.07 -11.33
N GLU A 89 -7.97 -10.88 -11.75
CA GLU A 89 -7.53 -9.70 -12.50
C GLU A 89 -8.28 -9.55 -13.83
N GLU A 90 -8.53 -10.65 -14.54
CA GLU A 90 -9.23 -10.61 -15.83
C GLU A 90 -10.68 -10.13 -15.64
N ASN A 91 -11.37 -10.66 -14.64
CA ASN A 91 -12.72 -10.23 -14.30
C ASN A 91 -12.75 -8.79 -13.79
N ALA A 92 -11.75 -8.37 -13.01
CA ALA A 92 -11.64 -6.98 -12.55
C ALA A 92 -11.49 -6.00 -13.72
N LEU A 93 -10.64 -6.33 -14.71
CA LEU A 93 -10.47 -5.52 -15.92
C LEU A 93 -11.74 -5.45 -16.76
N LYS A 94 -12.43 -6.57 -16.99
CA LYS A 94 -13.73 -6.59 -17.70
C LYS A 94 -14.78 -5.72 -17.01
N LYS A 95 -14.79 -5.71 -15.67
CA LYS A 95 -15.69 -4.83 -14.91
C LYS A 95 -15.32 -3.36 -15.09
N MET A 96 -14.03 -3.02 -15.17
CA MET A 96 -13.58 -1.65 -15.47
C MET A 96 -14.03 -1.22 -16.87
N GLU A 97 -13.78 -2.04 -17.90
CA GLU A 97 -14.22 -1.79 -19.28
C GLU A 97 -15.75 -1.55 -19.34
N ARG A 98 -16.54 -2.38 -18.63
CA ARG A 98 -17.99 -2.18 -18.59
C ARG A 98 -18.42 -0.88 -17.92
N ILE A 99 -17.69 -0.43 -16.89
CA ILE A 99 -17.95 0.85 -16.24
C ILE A 99 -17.63 2.01 -17.19
N GLU A 100 -16.54 1.91 -17.96
CA GLU A 100 -16.17 2.91 -18.97
C GLU A 100 -17.26 3.07 -20.03
N GLU A 101 -17.75 1.96 -20.60
CA GLU A 101 -18.89 1.96 -21.54
C GLU A 101 -20.13 2.65 -20.95
N LEU A 102 -20.50 2.30 -19.71
CA LEU A 102 -21.67 2.89 -19.04
C LEU A 102 -21.51 4.39 -18.79
N VAL A 103 -20.29 4.85 -18.51
CA VAL A 103 -20.01 6.28 -18.33
C VAL A 103 -20.13 7.02 -19.65
N GLU A 104 -19.66 6.43 -20.76
CA GLU A 104 -19.79 7.01 -22.11
C GLU A 104 -21.26 7.08 -22.57
N GLU A 105 -22.02 5.99 -22.39
CA GLU A 105 -23.45 5.91 -22.74
C GLU A 105 -24.27 6.97 -21.98
N ASN A 106 -24.03 7.13 -20.69
CA ASN A 106 -24.76 8.10 -19.85
C ASN A 106 -24.22 9.54 -19.96
N GLY A 107 -22.94 9.71 -20.31
CA GLY A 107 -22.32 11.00 -20.57
C GLY A 107 -22.87 11.66 -21.83
N ASN A 108 -23.13 10.87 -22.89
CA ASN A 108 -23.75 11.35 -24.13
C ASN A 108 -25.25 11.63 -24.03
N SER A 109 -25.92 11.19 -22.95
CA SER A 109 -27.36 11.45 -22.74
C SER A 109 -27.64 12.79 -22.02
N ARG A 110 -26.60 13.55 -21.66
CA ARG A 110 -26.71 14.83 -20.92
C ARG A 110 -26.26 16.07 -21.70
N ILE A 111 -26.16 16.01 -23.03
CA ILE A 111 -25.88 17.16 -23.92
C ILE A 111 -27.02 17.35 -24.90
#